data_AF-A0A371YIR7-F1
#
_entry.id   AF-A0A371YIR7-F1
#
_cell.length_a   1.000
_cell.length_b   1.000
_cell.length_c   1.000
_cell.angle_alpha   90.00
_cell.angle_beta   90.00
_cell.angle_gamma   90.00
#
_symmetry.space_group_name_H-M   'P 1'
#
loop_
_entity.id
_entity.type
_entity.pdbx_description
1 polymer ?
#
loop_
_entity_poly.entity_id
_entity_poly.type
_entity_poly.pdbx_seq_one_letter_code
_entity_poly.pdbx_strand_id
1 'polypeptide(L)'
;MFFEKLRHLMLNVSKFILQKVVMEAKDSIRLAKASLLDMFEDEKPLDVRLEEIELDDSDKWLVTLSYYKEPTGQSTTGLMAIASALNSASRDYKVITIDKNSGKVESIKIRKNG
;
A
#
# COMPACT_ATOMS: atom_id res chain seq x y z
N MET A 1 -18.47 -0.69 44.39
CA MET A 1 -17.55 0.32 43.80
C MET A 1 -16.35 -0.32 43.10
N PHE A 2 -15.69 -1.33 43.68
CA PHE A 2 -14.54 -2.03 43.07
C PHE A 2 -14.87 -2.75 41.74
N PHE A 3 -15.95 -3.54 41.72
CA PHE A 3 -16.37 -4.30 40.53
C PHE A 3 -16.65 -3.42 39.30
N GLU A 4 -17.23 -2.23 39.48
CA GLU A 4 -17.48 -1.32 38.35
C GLU A 4 -16.23 -0.65 37.82
N LYS A 5 -15.24 -0.35 38.66
CA LYS A 5 -13.92 0.09 38.19
C LYS A 5 -13.21 -1.02 37.41
N LEU A 6 -13.28 -2.26 37.89
CA LEU A 6 -12.68 -3.41 37.21
C LEU A 6 -13.36 -3.68 35.86
N ARG A 7 -14.69 -3.62 35.79
CA ARG A 7 -15.47 -3.76 34.55
C ARG A 7 -15.10 -2.68 33.53
N HIS A 8 -15.04 -1.42 33.93
CA HIS A 8 -14.64 -0.33 33.05
C HIS A 8 -13.20 -0.48 32.54
N LEU A 9 -12.27 -0.93 33.40
CA LEU A 9 -10.90 -1.18 33.01
C LEU A 9 -10.82 -2.30 31.96
N MET A 10 -11.51 -3.42 32.18
CA MET A 10 -11.52 -4.55 31.25
C MET A 10 -12.12 -4.17 29.88
N LEU A 11 -13.18 -3.36 29.87
CA LEU A 11 -13.78 -2.87 28.62
C LEU A 11 -12.83 -1.94 27.85
N ASN A 12 -12.14 -1.04 28.55
CA ASN A 12 -11.18 -0.13 27.92
C ASN A 12 -9.96 -0.88 27.36
N VAL A 13 -9.44 -1.86 28.09
CA VAL A 13 -8.34 -2.72 27.63
C VAL A 13 -8.77 -3.53 26.41
N SER A 14 -9.95 -4.15 26.45
CA SER A 14 -10.50 -4.89 25.30
C SER A 14 -10.66 -4.01 24.08
N LYS A 15 -11.25 -2.81 24.23
CA LYS A 15 -11.40 -1.84 23.15
C LYS A 15 -10.05 -1.40 22.58
N PHE A 16 -9.07 -1.16 23.43
CA PHE A 16 -7.71 -0.81 23.01
C PHE A 16 -7.03 -1.95 22.24
N ILE A 17 -7.18 -3.20 22.71
CA ILE A 17 -6.67 -4.37 22.00
C ILE A 17 -7.37 -4.53 20.65
N LEU A 18 -8.70 -4.44 20.60
CA LEU A 18 -9.47 -4.50 19.35
C LEU A 18 -9.05 -3.41 18.37
N GLN A 19 -8.88 -2.18 18.83
CA GLN A 19 -8.40 -1.08 17.98
C GLN A 19 -6.97 -1.31 17.47
N LYS A 20 -6.12 -2.01 18.24
CA LYS A 20 -4.77 -2.37 17.80
C LYS A 20 -4.74 -3.61 16.89
N VAL A 21 -5.75 -4.47 16.97
CA VAL A 21 -5.92 -5.66 16.12
C VAL A 21 -6.49 -5.26 14.76
N VAL A 22 -7.40 -4.28 14.74
CA VAL A 22 -7.96 -3.71 13.51
C VAL A 22 -6.95 -2.74 12.91
N MET A 23 -6.57 -2.99 11.68
CA MET A 23 -5.50 -2.25 11.02
C MET A 23 -5.98 -0.84 10.63
N GLU A 24 -5.26 0.17 11.10
CA GLU A 24 -5.55 1.58 10.80
C GLU A 24 -5.01 1.97 9.41
N ALA A 25 -5.55 3.05 8.84
CA ALA A 25 -5.14 3.54 7.51
C ALA A 25 -3.62 3.78 7.40
N LYS A 26 -2.98 4.27 8.47
CA LYS A 26 -1.53 4.51 8.48
C LYS A 26 -0.72 3.20 8.39
N ASP A 27 -1.22 2.14 9.00
CA ASP A 27 -0.55 0.84 9.01
C ASP A 27 -0.77 0.11 7.69
N SER A 28 -1.96 0.25 7.09
CA SER A 28 -2.24 -0.27 5.74
C SER A 28 -1.35 0.38 4.68
N ILE A 29 -1.15 1.69 4.73
CA ILE A 29 -0.22 2.40 3.82
C ILE A 29 1.20 1.85 3.95
N ARG A 30 1.68 1.64 5.19
CA ARG A 30 3.02 1.13 5.45
C ARG A 30 3.21 -0.28 4.90
N LEU A 31 2.23 -1.14 5.15
CA LEU A 31 2.22 -2.52 4.66
C LEU A 31 2.12 -2.57 3.13
N ALA A 32 1.28 -1.74 2.52
CA ALA A 32 1.15 -1.65 1.07
C ALA A 32 2.47 -1.23 0.41
N LYS A 33 3.17 -0.24 0.97
CA LYS A 33 4.49 0.19 0.45
C LYS A 33 5.53 -0.92 0.56
N ALA A 34 5.60 -1.60 1.70
CA ALA A 34 6.52 -2.73 1.89
C ALA A 34 6.23 -3.86 0.88
N SER A 35 4.95 -4.21 0.72
CA SER A 35 4.53 -5.27 -0.22
C SER A 35 4.81 -4.92 -1.67
N LEU A 36 4.64 -3.64 -2.04
CA LEU A 36 4.97 -3.17 -3.39
C LEU A 36 6.48 -3.27 -3.67
N LEU A 37 7.32 -2.83 -2.72
CA LEU A 37 8.77 -2.87 -2.88
C LEU A 37 9.30 -4.30 -2.98
N ASP A 38 8.72 -5.23 -2.21
CA ASP A 38 9.07 -6.65 -2.21
C ASP A 38 8.63 -7.33 -3.52
N MET A 39 7.35 -7.22 -3.87
CA MET A 39 6.79 -7.95 -5.03
C MET A 39 7.23 -7.39 -6.39
N PHE A 40 7.68 -6.14 -6.45
CA PHE A 40 8.12 -5.49 -7.69
C PHE A 40 9.60 -5.08 -7.64
N GLU A 41 10.41 -5.75 -6.81
CA GLU A 41 11.85 -5.46 -6.68
C GLU A 41 12.56 -5.41 -8.04
N ASP A 42 12.24 -6.34 -8.95
CA ASP A 42 12.81 -6.41 -10.31
C ASP A 42 12.54 -5.17 -11.17
N GLU A 43 11.44 -4.47 -10.92
CA GLU A 43 11.09 -3.21 -11.61
C GLU A 43 11.83 -2.00 -11.02
N LYS A 44 12.50 -2.20 -9.89
CA LYS A 44 13.23 -1.20 -9.10
C LYS A 44 12.41 0.07 -8.90
N PRO A 45 11.34 0.00 -8.09
CA PRO A 45 10.42 1.12 -7.92
C PRO A 45 11.12 2.36 -7.33
N LEU A 46 11.02 3.48 -8.03
CA LEU A 46 11.55 4.78 -7.64
C LEU A 46 10.42 5.75 -7.29
N ASP A 47 10.63 6.60 -6.28
CA ASP A 47 9.68 7.64 -5.86
C ASP A 47 8.25 7.09 -5.65
N VAL A 48 8.16 6.06 -4.80
CA VAL A 48 6.89 5.43 -4.41
C VAL A 48 6.02 6.42 -3.64
N ARG A 49 4.84 6.74 -4.18
CA ARG A 49 3.87 7.69 -3.61
C ARG A 49 2.55 7.01 -3.27
N LEU A 50 1.90 7.56 -2.25
CA LEU A 50 0.50 7.26 -1.96
C LEU A 50 -0.36 8.17 -2.84
N GLU A 51 -1.27 7.58 -3.60
CA GLU A 51 -2.23 8.32 -4.41
C GLU A 51 -3.60 8.39 -3.73
N GLU A 52 -4.07 7.25 -3.24
CA GLU A 52 -5.41 7.10 -2.67
C GLU A 52 -5.41 6.02 -1.60
N ILE A 53 -6.22 6.21 -0.57
CA ILE A 53 -6.57 5.17 0.39
C ILE A 53 -8.07 5.23 0.67
N GLU A 54 -8.71 4.10 0.52
CA GLU A 54 -10.14 3.93 0.76
C GLU A 54 -10.37 2.70 1.65
N LEU A 55 -11.35 2.78 2.54
CA LEU A 55 -11.93 1.62 3.19
C LEU A 55 -13.19 1.25 2.44
N ASP A 56 -13.21 0.07 1.80
CA ASP A 56 -14.40 -0.39 1.09
C ASP A 56 -15.49 -0.89 2.05
N ASP A 57 -16.68 -1.15 1.50
CA ASP A 57 -17.83 -1.65 2.25
C ASP A 57 -17.63 -3.07 2.83
N SER A 58 -16.55 -3.76 2.44
CA SER A 58 -16.19 -5.11 2.90
C SER A 58 -15.08 -5.12 3.95
N ASP A 59 -14.82 -3.98 4.61
CA ASP A 59 -13.73 -3.80 5.57
C ASP A 59 -12.34 -4.12 4.98
N LYS A 60 -12.09 -3.70 3.73
CA LYS A 60 -10.77 -3.82 3.10
C LYS A 60 -10.19 -2.45 2.80
N TRP A 61 -8.91 -2.31 3.11
CA TRP A 61 -8.14 -1.16 2.66
C TRP A 61 -7.76 -1.35 1.21
N LEU A 62 -8.17 -0.40 0.36
CA LEU A 62 -7.72 -0.26 -1.01
C LEU A 62 -6.71 0.87 -1.05
N VAL A 63 -5.42 0.52 -1.18
CA VAL A 63 -4.32 1.49 -1.20
C VAL A 63 -3.80 1.60 -2.62
N THR A 64 -3.99 2.76 -3.25
CA THR A 64 -3.40 3.07 -4.56
C THR A 64 -2.02 3.69 -4.35
N LEU A 65 -0.99 3.03 -4.85
CA LEU A 65 0.38 3.53 -4.88
C LEU A 65 0.84 3.75 -6.32
N SER A 66 1.74 4.72 -6.50
CA SER A 66 2.41 4.94 -7.79
C SER A 66 3.93 4.95 -7.64
N TYR A 67 4.66 4.64 -8.71
CA TYR A 67 6.12 4.74 -8.76
C TYR A 67 6.61 4.91 -10.21
N TYR A 68 7.85 5.36 -10.37
CA TYR A 68 8.59 5.27 -11.62
C TYR A 68 9.42 3.99 -11.65
N LYS A 69 9.56 3.38 -12.82
CA LYS A 69 10.52 2.30 -13.03
C LYS A 69 11.90 2.86 -13.25
N GLU A 70 12.93 2.23 -12.69
CA GLU A 70 14.29 2.54 -13.13
C GLU A 70 14.41 2.20 -14.62
N PRO A 71 15.00 3.07 -15.45
CA PRO A 71 15.26 2.74 -16.84
C PRO A 71 16.10 1.47 -16.93
N THR A 72 15.59 0.44 -17.62
CA THR A 72 16.37 -0.78 -17.86
C THR A 72 17.51 -0.40 -18.81
N GLY A 73 18.72 -0.33 -18.27
CA GLY A 73 19.91 0.20 -18.92
C GLY A 73 20.44 -0.63 -20.10
N GLN A 74 19.63 -0.95 -21.10
CA GLN A 74 20.18 -1.21 -22.43
C GLN A 74 20.65 0.13 -22.98
N SER A 75 21.97 0.30 -23.02
CA SER A 75 22.69 1.42 -23.61
C SER A 75 22.25 1.60 -25.06
N THR A 76 21.17 2.34 -25.24
CA THR A 76 20.61 2.67 -26.55
C THR A 76 21.04 4.09 -26.83
N THR A 77 21.96 4.29 -27.78
CA THR A 77 22.34 5.62 -28.24
C THR A 77 21.31 6.13 -29.25
N GLY A 78 21.07 7.44 -29.26
CA GLY A 78 20.19 8.08 -30.25
C GLY A 78 18.69 7.97 -29.92
N LEU A 79 17.86 7.81 -30.95
CA LEU A 79 16.39 7.91 -30.84
C LEU A 79 15.77 6.90 -29.85
N MET A 80 16.40 5.73 -29.70
CA MET A 80 15.97 4.68 -28.76
C MET A 80 16.19 5.10 -27.29
N ALA A 81 17.24 5.87 -26.98
CA ALA A 81 17.45 6.43 -25.63
C ALA A 81 16.33 7.40 -25.27
N ILE A 82 15.95 8.25 -26.22
CA ILE A 82 14.90 9.26 -26.04
C ILE A 82 13.55 8.56 -25.85
N ALA A 83 13.24 7.54 -26.66
CA ALA A 83 12.02 6.75 -26.52
C ALA A 83 11.94 6.02 -25.17
N SER A 84 13.05 5.41 -24.72
CA SER A 84 13.13 4.78 -23.40
C SER A 84 12.97 5.80 -22.27
N ALA A 85 13.61 6.96 -22.36
CA ALA A 85 13.49 8.03 -21.38
C ALA A 85 12.05 8.57 -21.27
N LEU A 86 11.36 8.74 -22.41
CA LEU A 86 9.97 9.16 -22.46
C LEU A 86 9.02 8.10 -21.88
N ASN A 87 9.28 6.80 -22.11
CA ASN A 87 8.49 5.73 -21.50
C ASN A 87 8.73 5.59 -19.99
N SER A 88 9.96 5.78 -19.52
CA SER A 88 10.31 5.77 -18.09
C SER A 88 9.77 6.98 -17.31
N ALA A 89 9.29 8.02 -17.99
CA ALA A 89 8.68 9.18 -17.36
C ALA A 89 7.22 8.94 -16.90
N SER A 90 6.64 7.78 -17.22
CA SER A 90 5.27 7.43 -16.82
C SER A 90 5.27 6.72 -15.45
N ARG A 91 4.28 7.05 -14.63
CA ARG A 91 4.07 6.36 -13.35
C ARG A 91 3.27 5.09 -13.59
N ASP A 92 3.71 4.01 -12.97
CA ASP A 92 2.90 2.81 -12.81
C ASP A 92 2.05 2.93 -11.54
N TYR A 93 0.81 2.46 -11.61
CA TYR A 93 -0.14 2.50 -10.50
C TYR A 93 -0.54 1.09 -10.09
N LYS A 94 -0.53 0.85 -8.78
CA LYS A 94 -0.93 -0.42 -8.17
C LYS A 94 -2.00 -0.17 -7.12
N VAL A 95 -3.03 -1.00 -7.09
CA VAL A 95 -4.02 -1.04 -6.01
C VAL A 95 -3.74 -2.27 -5.17
N ILE A 96 -3.36 -2.08 -3.92
CA ILE A 96 -3.11 -3.14 -2.95
C ILE A 96 -4.36 -3.26 -2.08
N THR A 97 -4.95 -4.46 -2.04
CA THR A 97 -6.09 -4.78 -1.17
C THR A 97 -5.59 -5.47 0.08
N ILE A 98 -5.95 -4.94 1.25
CA ILE A 98 -5.54 -5.49 2.55
C ILE A 98 -6.77 -5.68 3.43
N ASP A 99 -6.96 -6.88 3.95
CA ASP A 99 -8.01 -7.15 4.93
C ASP A 99 -7.73 -6.35 6.22
N LYS A 100 -8.69 -5.53 6.64
CA LYS A 100 -8.53 -4.62 7.78
C LYS A 100 -8.40 -5.36 9.11
N ASN A 101 -9.00 -6.54 9.25
CA ASN A 101 -9.06 -7.23 10.53
C ASN A 101 -7.82 -8.10 10.79
N SER A 102 -7.23 -8.64 9.74
CA SER A 102 -6.06 -9.53 9.81
C SER A 102 -4.76 -8.86 9.36
N GLY A 103 -4.84 -7.76 8.61
CA GLY A 103 -3.68 -7.14 7.97
C GLY A 103 -3.10 -8.00 6.83
N LYS A 104 -3.85 -8.98 6.32
CA LYS A 104 -3.40 -9.82 5.21
C LYS A 104 -3.54 -9.07 3.89
N VAL A 105 -2.46 -8.99 3.11
CA VAL A 105 -2.51 -8.54 1.71
C VAL A 105 -3.21 -9.60 0.88
N GLU A 106 -4.34 -9.26 0.29
CA GLU A 106 -5.19 -10.20 -0.46
C GLU A 106 -4.94 -10.14 -1.96
N SER A 107 -4.65 -8.95 -2.50
CA SER A 107 -4.36 -8.80 -3.93
C SER A 107 -3.56 -7.54 -4.23
N ILE A 108 -2.85 -7.56 -5.37
CA ILE A 108 -2.28 -6.36 -5.99
C ILE A 108 -2.73 -6.31 -7.45
N LYS A 109 -3.36 -5.21 -7.86
CA LYS A 109 -3.87 -5.01 -9.22
C LYS A 109 -3.16 -3.84 -9.89
N ILE A 110 -2.93 -3.95 -11.20
CA ILE A 110 -2.44 -2.83 -12.02
C ILE A 110 -3.61 -1.93 -12.35
N ARG A 111 -3.49 -0.63 -12.08
CA ARG A 111 -4.45 0.39 -12.50
C ARG A 111 -3.90 1.09 -13.73
N LYS A 112 -4.56 0.91 -14.88
CA LYS A 112 -4.25 1.71 -16.06
C LYS A 112 -4.99 3.04 -15.90
N ASN A 113 -4.25 4.14 -15.85
CA ASN A 113 -4.87 5.43 -16.14
C ASN A 113 -5.20 5.41 -17.64
N GLY A 114 -6.48 5.62 -17.96
CA GLY A 114 -6.98 5.65 -19.33
C GLY A 114 -6.38 6.79 -20.13
#